data_AF-A0A353SB94-F1
#
_entry.id   AF-A0A353SB94-F1
#
_cell.length_a   1.000
_cell.length_b   1.000
_cell.length_c   1.000
_cell.angle_alpha   90.00
_cell.angle_beta   90.00
_cell.angle_gamma   90.00
#
_symmetry.space_group_name_H-M   'P 1'
#
loop_
_entity.id
_entity.type
_entity.pdbx_description
1 polymer ?
#
loop_
_entity_poly.entity_id
_entity_poly.type
_entity_poly.pdbx_seq_one_letter_code
_entity_poly.pdbx_strand_id
1 'polypeptide(L)'
;MADIDIDGEHEEQIDLSQYKERLIQYGIFSGILVVFFALLVLFTLISRSSWEKGLRQQVEQVLPDGYTVLAADELNTPFVVSCASFALARDGAADAALHAVIIRAVTSYGPFPMVYLYDERKSSADFVCVLAASARTEESIISSARNSQIAYWERRIPGIIRTAASPAEEE
;
A
#
# COMPACT_ATOMS: atom_id res chain seq x y z
N MET A 1 -39.49 64.16 25.28
CA MET A 1 -39.47 62.89 26.02
C MET A 1 -38.86 61.90 25.07
N ALA A 2 -37.57 61.59 25.25
CA ALA A 2 -36.86 60.69 24.35
C ALA A 2 -37.26 59.27 24.76
N ASP A 3 -37.94 58.54 23.87
CA ASP A 3 -38.03 57.09 23.95
C ASP A 3 -36.60 56.57 23.82
N ILE A 4 -36.05 56.09 24.93
CA ILE A 4 -34.78 55.40 24.93
C ILE A 4 -35.07 54.02 24.36
N ASP A 5 -34.41 53.71 23.27
CA ASP A 5 -34.47 52.46 22.51
C ASP A 5 -33.85 51.32 23.35
N ILE A 6 -34.58 50.85 24.36
CA ILE A 6 -34.13 49.81 25.30
C ILE A 6 -34.36 48.40 24.71
N ASP A 7 -35.27 48.24 23.76
CA ASP A 7 -35.56 46.94 23.13
C ASP A 7 -34.46 46.50 22.15
N GLY A 8 -33.84 47.44 21.40
CA GLY A 8 -32.79 47.12 20.43
C GLY A 8 -31.50 46.55 21.04
N GLU A 9 -31.02 47.10 22.16
CA GLU A 9 -29.79 46.61 22.82
C GLU A 9 -29.97 45.21 23.44
N HIS A 10 -31.18 44.89 23.91
CA HIS A 10 -31.49 43.60 24.52
C HIS A 10 -31.58 42.48 23.47
N GLU A 11 -32.16 42.77 22.29
CA GLU A 11 -32.26 41.83 21.17
C GLU A 11 -30.87 41.55 20.55
N GLU A 12 -30.04 42.60 20.39
CA GLU A 12 -28.68 42.49 19.86
C GLU A 12 -27.74 41.71 20.81
N GLN A 13 -27.86 41.89 22.14
CA GLN A 13 -27.08 41.11 23.10
C GLN A 13 -27.46 39.62 23.12
N ILE A 14 -28.74 39.29 22.99
CA ILE A 14 -29.22 37.90 22.94
C ILE A 14 -28.67 37.20 21.70
N ASP A 15 -28.69 37.85 20.54
CA ASP A 15 -28.17 37.29 19.30
C ASP A 15 -26.66 37.02 19.40
N LEU A 16 -25.87 38.00 19.86
CA LEU A 16 -24.42 37.86 20.07
C LEU A 16 -24.05 36.72 21.03
N SER A 17 -24.86 36.49 22.07
CA SER A 17 -24.64 35.39 23.02
C SER A 17 -24.85 34.02 22.37
N GLN A 18 -25.91 33.87 21.57
CA GLN A 18 -26.21 32.63 20.84
C GLN A 18 -25.19 32.34 19.73
N TYR A 19 -24.73 33.37 19.01
CA TYR A 19 -23.67 33.23 18.01
C TYR A 19 -22.36 32.75 18.65
N LYS A 20 -21.97 33.29 19.81
CA LYS A 20 -20.77 32.86 20.55
C LYS A 20 -20.87 31.41 21.01
N GLU A 21 -22.02 31.00 21.53
CA GLU A 21 -22.24 29.65 22.02
C GLU A 21 -22.17 28.61 20.88
N ARG A 22 -22.80 28.91 19.74
CA ARG A 22 -22.69 28.10 18.52
C ARG A 22 -21.25 28.05 18.00
N LEU A 23 -20.53 29.17 17.99
CA LEU A 23 -19.14 29.23 17.54
C LEU A 23 -18.21 28.36 18.41
N ILE A 24 -18.41 28.36 19.73
CA ILE A 24 -17.67 27.50 20.66
C ILE A 24 -18.02 26.03 20.40
N GLN A 25 -19.30 25.70 20.24
CA GLN A 25 -19.73 24.32 20.00
C GLN A 25 -19.20 23.76 18.67
N TYR A 26 -19.26 24.54 17.58
CA TYR A 26 -18.68 24.16 16.30
C TYR A 26 -17.15 24.15 16.33
N GLY A 27 -16.52 25.04 17.09
CA GLY A 27 -15.07 25.07 17.29
C GLY A 27 -14.57 23.81 17.99
N ILE A 28 -15.24 23.38 19.06
CA ILE A 28 -14.90 22.14 19.77
C ILE A 28 -15.11 20.92 18.86
N PHE A 29 -16.24 20.87 18.14
CA PHE A 29 -16.53 19.78 17.22
C PHE A 29 -15.49 19.69 16.08
N SER A 30 -15.16 20.82 15.47
CA SER A 30 -14.12 20.91 14.44
C SER A 30 -12.74 20.54 14.99
N GLY A 31 -12.42 20.95 16.22
CA GLY A 31 -11.17 20.59 16.89
C GLY A 31 -11.04 19.08 17.08
N ILE A 32 -12.10 18.42 17.56
CA ILE A 32 -12.15 16.95 17.69
C ILE A 32 -11.96 16.30 16.32
N LEU A 33 -12.63 16.80 15.29
CA LEU A 33 -12.51 16.26 13.93
C LEU A 33 -11.06 16.31 13.42
N VAL A 34 -10.39 17.45 13.59
CA VAL A 34 -8.98 17.63 13.18
C VAL A 34 -8.07 16.65 13.92
N VAL A 35 -8.28 16.45 15.22
CA VAL A 35 -7.51 15.46 16.01
C VAL A 35 -7.73 14.05 15.48
N PHE A 36 -8.96 13.66 15.17
CA PHE A 36 -9.25 12.36 14.57
C PHE A 36 -8.56 12.18 13.21
N PHE A 37 -8.60 13.19 12.34
CA PHE A 37 -7.89 13.16 11.07
C PHE A 37 -6.37 13.01 11.25
N ALA A 38 -5.78 13.75 12.19
CA ALA A 38 -4.36 13.64 12.50
C ALA A 38 -3.99 12.22 12.98
N LEU A 39 -4.83 11.61 13.83
CA LEU A 39 -4.64 10.22 14.26
C LEU A 39 -4.75 9.24 13.09
N LEU A 40 -5.72 9.41 12.19
CA LEU A 40 -5.87 8.56 11.00
C LEU A 40 -4.63 8.61 10.09
N VAL A 41 -4.08 9.81 9.86
CA VAL A 41 -2.84 9.98 9.09
C VAL A 41 -1.68 9.25 9.78
N LEU A 42 -1.54 9.42 11.10
CA LEU A 42 -0.49 8.74 11.87
C LEU A 42 -0.61 7.22 11.79
N PHE A 43 -1.80 6.67 11.99
CA PHE A 43 -2.06 5.23 11.89
C PHE A 43 -1.77 4.71 10.47
N THR A 44 -2.12 5.48 9.44
CA THR A 44 -1.86 5.11 8.04
C THR A 44 -0.35 5.02 7.77
N LEU A 45 0.44 5.99 8.24
CA LEU A 45 1.90 5.98 8.08
C LEU A 45 2.56 4.80 8.81
N ILE A 46 2.14 4.55 10.05
CA ILE A 46 2.66 3.42 10.85
C ILE A 46 2.27 2.08 10.20
N SER A 47 1.02 1.95 9.74
CA SER A 47 0.52 0.75 9.09
C SER A 47 1.29 0.43 7.81
N ARG A 48 1.58 1.45 6.98
CA ARG A 48 2.38 1.29 5.75
C ARG A 48 3.79 0.77 6.06
N SER A 49 4.48 1.37 7.02
CA SER A 49 5.83 0.94 7.40
C SER A 49 5.85 -0.48 7.99
N SER A 50 4.85 -0.81 8.82
CA SER A 50 4.73 -2.14 9.39
C SER A 50 4.43 -3.20 8.33
N TRP A 51 3.58 -2.85 7.35
CA TRP A 51 3.22 -3.74 6.26
C TRP A 51 4.44 -4.05 5.37
N GLU A 52 5.20 -3.02 4.99
CA GLU A 52 6.40 -3.18 4.17
C GLU A 52 7.46 -4.06 4.86
N LYS A 53 7.72 -3.81 6.16
CA LYS A 53 8.65 -4.62 6.95
C LYS A 53 8.20 -6.07 7.07
N GLY A 54 6.92 -6.31 7.36
CA GLY A 54 6.37 -7.66 7.47
C GLY A 54 6.40 -8.41 6.15
N LEU A 55 6.12 -7.73 5.04
CA LEU A 55 6.15 -8.31 3.70
C LEU A 55 7.57 -8.68 3.29
N ARG A 56 8.53 -7.77 3.53
CA ARG A 56 9.96 -8.03 3.32
C ARG A 56 10.44 -9.25 4.10
N GLN A 57 10.10 -9.34 5.38
CA GLN A 57 10.51 -10.47 6.22
C GLN A 57 9.96 -11.81 5.70
N GLN A 58 8.72 -11.84 5.22
CA GLN A 58 8.12 -13.05 4.64
C GLN A 58 8.79 -13.44 3.33
N VAL A 59 9.14 -12.47 2.49
CA VAL A 59 9.87 -12.73 1.24
C VAL A 59 11.27 -13.27 1.53
N GLU A 60 12.02 -12.65 2.45
CA GLU A 60 13.35 -13.12 2.86
C GLU A 60 13.35 -14.58 3.33
N GLN A 61 12.27 -15.04 3.97
CA GLN A 61 12.16 -16.44 4.43
C GLN A 61 11.93 -17.46 3.32
N VAL A 62 11.44 -17.04 2.16
CA VAL A 62 11.09 -17.95 1.06
C VAL A 62 12.02 -17.83 -0.14
N LEU A 63 12.87 -16.81 -0.18
CA LEU A 63 13.93 -16.75 -1.18
C LEU A 63 15.01 -17.80 -0.91
N PRO A 64 15.62 -18.34 -1.98
CA PRO A 64 16.76 -19.24 -1.85
C PRO A 64 17.96 -18.55 -1.18
N ASP A 65 18.83 -19.35 -0.55
CA ASP A 65 20.03 -18.86 0.13
C ASP A 65 20.90 -18.01 -0.81
N GLY A 66 21.41 -16.89 -0.29
CA GLY A 66 22.28 -15.95 -1.01
C GLY A 66 21.58 -14.70 -1.54
N TYR A 67 20.25 -14.60 -1.41
CA TYR A 67 19.51 -13.37 -1.71
C TYR A 67 19.15 -12.61 -0.42
N THR A 68 19.25 -11.28 -0.46
CA THR A 68 18.76 -10.39 0.60
C THR A 68 17.80 -9.39 -0.01
N VAL A 69 16.62 -9.24 0.60
CA VAL A 69 15.62 -8.28 0.12
C VAL A 69 16.01 -6.88 0.56
N LEU A 70 15.97 -5.92 -0.36
CA LEU A 70 16.29 -4.51 -0.12
C LEU A 70 15.00 -3.70 0.05
N ALA A 71 15.00 -2.44 -0.40
CA ALA A 71 13.83 -1.57 -0.35
C ALA A 71 12.76 -2.02 -1.35
N ALA A 72 11.50 -1.68 -1.05
CA ALA A 72 10.41 -1.84 -2.00
C ALA A 72 10.59 -0.89 -3.20
N ASP A 73 10.38 -1.41 -4.41
CA ASP A 73 10.34 -0.59 -5.61
C ASP A 73 9.00 0.15 -5.68
N GLU A 74 9.05 1.42 -6.06
CA GLU A 74 7.84 2.20 -6.30
C GLU A 74 7.24 1.78 -7.65
N LEU A 75 6.19 0.96 -7.59
CA LEU A 75 5.44 0.57 -8.77
C LEU A 75 4.52 1.72 -9.19
N ASN A 76 4.74 2.34 -10.34
CA ASN A 76 3.80 3.31 -10.90
C ASN A 76 2.83 2.63 -11.89
N THR A 77 2.13 1.60 -11.42
CA THR A 77 1.19 0.84 -12.27
C THR A 77 -0.17 0.66 -11.60
N PRO A 78 -1.26 0.46 -12.37
CA PRO A 78 -2.58 0.16 -11.80
C PRO A 78 -2.60 -1.09 -10.91
N PHE A 79 -1.56 -1.93 -10.98
CA PHE A 79 -1.42 -3.16 -10.23
C PHE A 79 -0.82 -2.98 -8.83
N VAL A 80 -0.42 -1.77 -8.42
CA VAL A 80 0.13 -1.44 -7.08
C VAL A 80 -0.65 -2.05 -5.93
N VAL A 81 -1.98 -2.09 -6.04
CA VAL A 81 -2.84 -2.59 -4.96
C VAL A 81 -2.74 -4.11 -4.79
N SER A 82 -2.28 -4.81 -5.83
CA SER A 82 -2.19 -6.28 -5.91
C SER A 82 -0.77 -6.80 -6.15
N CYS A 83 0.21 -5.90 -6.27
CA CYS A 83 1.58 -6.22 -6.65
C CYS A 83 2.55 -5.40 -5.80
N ALA A 84 3.58 -6.06 -5.27
CA ALA A 84 4.72 -5.42 -4.64
C ALA A 84 6.01 -5.93 -5.31
N SER A 85 6.99 -5.06 -5.48
CA SER A 85 8.33 -5.43 -5.98
C SER A 85 9.36 -4.97 -4.96
N PHE A 86 10.41 -5.76 -4.80
CA PHE A 86 11.53 -5.45 -3.94
C PHE A 86 12.83 -5.73 -4.68
N ALA A 87 13.75 -4.77 -4.68
CA ALA A 87 15.10 -5.02 -5.18
C ALA A 87 15.80 -6.09 -4.34
N LEU A 88 16.68 -6.87 -4.96
CA LEU A 88 17.44 -7.92 -4.30
C LEU A 88 18.94 -7.63 -4.32
N ALA A 89 19.62 -8.01 -3.26
CA ALA A 89 21.06 -8.17 -3.24
C ALA A 89 21.41 -9.65 -3.37
N ARG A 90 22.46 -9.97 -4.11
CA ARG A 90 23.02 -11.32 -4.20
C ARG A 90 24.42 -11.29 -3.59
N ASP A 91 24.68 -12.21 -2.67
CA ASP A 91 25.99 -12.34 -2.00
C ASP A 91 26.49 -11.03 -1.36
N GLY A 92 25.57 -10.21 -0.84
CA GLY A 92 25.87 -8.93 -0.19
C GLY A 92 26.08 -7.74 -1.12
N ALA A 93 26.03 -7.93 -2.44
CA ALA A 93 26.04 -6.85 -3.42
C ALA A 93 24.62 -6.58 -3.92
N ALA A 94 24.16 -5.32 -3.82
CA ALA A 94 22.90 -4.92 -4.42
C ALA A 94 22.95 -5.16 -5.93
N ASP A 95 22.03 -5.98 -6.45
CA ASP A 95 21.91 -6.21 -7.88
C ASP A 95 20.61 -5.55 -8.35
N ALA A 96 20.76 -4.36 -8.92
CA ALA A 96 19.64 -3.56 -9.40
C ALA A 96 18.82 -4.25 -10.50
N ALA A 97 19.30 -5.36 -11.08
CA ALA A 97 18.58 -6.11 -12.08
C ALA A 97 17.76 -7.28 -11.49
N LEU A 98 17.87 -7.56 -10.19
CA LEU A 98 17.16 -8.67 -9.55
C LEU A 98 16.08 -8.14 -8.62
N HIS A 99 14.86 -8.63 -8.82
CA HIS A 99 13.70 -8.21 -8.04
C HIS A 99 12.90 -9.42 -7.54
N ALA A 100 12.39 -9.34 -6.31
CA ALA A 100 11.34 -10.21 -5.83
C ALA A 100 9.99 -9.53 -6.04
N VAL A 101 9.13 -10.15 -6.83
CA VAL A 101 7.81 -9.63 -7.16
C VAL A 101 6.75 -10.50 -6.50
N ILE A 102 5.89 -9.88 -5.70
CA ILE A 102 4.76 -10.54 -5.07
C ILE A 102 3.50 -10.12 -5.79
N ILE A 103 2.71 -11.09 -6.24
CA ILE A 103 1.44 -10.87 -6.92
C ILE A 103 0.33 -11.58 -6.18
N ARG A 104 -0.70 -10.83 -5.81
CA ARG A 104 -1.92 -11.39 -5.24
C ARG A 104 -2.78 -11.97 -6.36
N ALA A 105 -2.71 -13.28 -6.57
CA ALA A 105 -3.48 -13.99 -7.59
C ALA A 105 -4.72 -14.66 -6.98
N VAL A 106 -5.84 -14.59 -7.71
CA VAL A 106 -7.09 -15.27 -7.31
C VAL A 106 -7.02 -16.73 -7.72
N THR A 107 -6.97 -17.61 -6.74
CA THR A 107 -6.97 -19.07 -6.93
C THR A 107 -8.34 -19.66 -6.57
N SER A 108 -8.54 -20.95 -6.83
CA SER A 108 -9.73 -21.70 -6.40
C SER A 108 -9.95 -21.70 -4.88
N TYR A 109 -8.89 -21.45 -4.10
CA TYR A 109 -8.92 -21.39 -2.64
C TYR A 109 -9.00 -19.96 -2.10
N GLY A 110 -9.15 -18.97 -2.97
CA GLY A 110 -9.14 -17.54 -2.62
C GLY A 110 -7.88 -16.82 -3.10
N PRO A 111 -7.70 -15.54 -2.74
CA PRO A 111 -6.56 -14.76 -3.19
C PRO A 111 -5.30 -15.13 -2.39
N PHE A 112 -4.29 -15.67 -3.06
CA PHE A 112 -3.01 -16.02 -2.47
C PHE A 112 -1.88 -15.16 -3.05
N PRO A 113 -0.91 -14.75 -2.22
CA PRO A 113 0.32 -14.10 -2.68
C PRO A 113 1.23 -15.13 -3.35
N MET A 114 1.54 -14.91 -4.62
CA MET A 114 2.53 -15.68 -5.39
C MET A 114 3.83 -14.88 -5.45
N VAL A 115 4.96 -15.54 -5.21
CA VAL A 115 6.29 -14.90 -5.26
C VAL A 115 7.00 -15.32 -6.54
N TYR A 116 7.57 -14.33 -7.23
CA TYR A 116 8.36 -14.50 -8.44
C TYR A 116 9.72 -13.84 -8.26
N LEU A 117 10.75 -14.47 -8.83
CA LEU A 117 12.07 -13.89 -8.99
C LEU A 117 12.17 -13.31 -10.40
N TYR A 118 12.37 -12.00 -10.52
CA TYR A 118 12.53 -11.33 -11.80
C TYR A 118 13.99 -10.92 -12.01
N ASP A 119 14.55 -11.32 -13.17
CA ASP A 119 15.88 -10.90 -13.64
C ASP A 119 15.68 -9.99 -14.86
N GLU A 120 15.91 -8.69 -14.68
CA GLU A 120 15.76 -7.67 -15.70
C GLU A 120 16.70 -7.91 -16.90
N ARG A 121 17.91 -8.45 -16.67
CA ARG A 121 18.89 -8.72 -17.74
C ARG A 121 18.40 -9.80 -18.69
N LYS A 122 17.67 -10.77 -18.17
CA LYS A 122 17.09 -11.87 -18.95
C LYS A 122 15.66 -11.59 -19.39
N SER A 123 15.05 -10.53 -18.85
CA SER A 123 13.63 -10.23 -19.01
C SER A 123 12.73 -11.44 -18.66
N SER A 124 13.16 -12.24 -17.69
CA SER A 124 12.50 -13.47 -17.29
C SER A 124 12.07 -13.39 -15.83
N ALA A 125 10.83 -13.77 -15.56
CA ALA A 125 10.32 -13.96 -14.22
C ALA A 125 10.10 -15.47 -13.99
N ASP A 126 10.64 -15.98 -12.90
CA ASP A 126 10.54 -17.37 -12.49
C ASP A 126 9.69 -17.46 -11.22
N PHE A 127 8.69 -18.35 -11.23
CA PHE A 127 7.88 -18.62 -10.04
C PHE A 127 8.70 -19.31 -8.94
N VAL A 128 8.59 -18.80 -7.71
CA VAL A 128 9.25 -19.36 -6.52
C VAL A 128 8.27 -20.19 -5.70
N CYS A 129 7.18 -19.58 -5.21
CA CYS A 129 6.26 -20.23 -4.28
C CYS A 129 4.90 -19.53 -4.17
N VAL A 130 3.98 -20.17 -3.43
CA VAL A 130 2.77 -19.52 -2.90
C VAL A 130 2.96 -19.21 -1.41
N LEU A 131 3.04 -17.94 -1.04
CA LEU A 131 3.17 -17.49 0.35
C LEU A 131 1.92 -17.83 1.17
N ALA A 132 2.12 -18.19 2.44
CA ALA A 132 1.07 -18.49 3.43
C ALA A 132 0.13 -19.66 3.08
N ALA A 133 0.47 -20.50 2.10
CA ALA A 133 -0.23 -21.75 1.84
C ALA A 133 0.39 -22.89 2.66
N SER A 134 -0.44 -23.82 3.14
CA SER A 134 0.09 -25.11 3.63
C SER A 134 0.72 -25.86 2.45
N ALA A 135 1.75 -26.69 2.67
CA ALA A 135 2.43 -27.40 1.58
C ALA A 135 1.45 -28.17 0.64
N ARG A 136 0.40 -28.75 1.21
CA ARG A 136 -0.65 -29.44 0.44
C ARG A 136 -1.54 -28.49 -0.36
N THR A 137 -1.84 -27.31 0.19
CA THR A 137 -2.59 -26.26 -0.50
C THR A 137 -1.75 -25.65 -1.61
N GLU A 138 -0.47 -25.40 -1.36
CA GLU A 138 0.49 -24.91 -2.35
C GLU A 138 0.58 -25.87 -3.53
N GLU A 139 0.79 -27.17 -3.29
CA GLU A 139 0.87 -28.17 -4.36
C GLU A 139 -0.43 -28.24 -5.20
N SER A 140 -1.59 -28.10 -4.55
CA SER A 140 -2.88 -28.05 -5.24
C SER A 140 -3.08 -26.76 -6.06
N ILE A 141 -2.64 -25.61 -5.53
CA ILE A 141 -2.66 -24.34 -6.26
C ILE A 141 -1.70 -24.42 -7.44
N ILE A 142 -0.46 -24.86 -7.24
CA ILE A 142 0.54 -24.97 -8.30
C ILE A 142 0.03 -25.93 -9.39
N SER A 143 -0.42 -27.12 -9.04
CA SER A 143 -0.92 -28.09 -10.04
C SER A 143 -2.10 -27.56 -10.88
N SER A 144 -2.99 -26.76 -10.29
CA SER A 144 -4.13 -26.15 -11.00
C SER A 144 -3.77 -24.85 -11.75
N ALA A 145 -2.85 -24.04 -11.22
CA ALA A 145 -2.53 -22.69 -11.71
C ALA A 145 -1.29 -22.64 -12.63
N ARG A 146 -0.42 -23.65 -12.58
CA ARG A 146 0.88 -23.69 -13.30
C ARG A 146 0.74 -23.49 -14.80
N ASN A 147 -0.32 -24.02 -15.40
CA ASN A 147 -0.49 -23.95 -16.85
C ASN A 147 -1.12 -22.64 -17.36
N SER A 148 -1.69 -21.79 -16.49
CA SER A 148 -2.43 -20.61 -16.93
C SER A 148 -2.08 -19.34 -16.15
N GLN A 149 -2.28 -19.33 -14.83
CA GLN A 149 -2.08 -18.13 -14.03
C GLN A 149 -0.60 -17.85 -13.75
N ILE A 150 0.18 -18.89 -13.40
CA ILE A 150 1.61 -18.73 -13.13
C ILE A 150 2.32 -18.28 -14.41
N ALA A 151 2.14 -19.02 -15.51
CA ALA A 151 2.68 -18.68 -16.81
C ALA A 151 2.21 -17.31 -17.35
N TYR A 152 0.99 -16.89 -17.04
CA TYR A 152 0.50 -15.55 -17.39
C TYR A 152 1.31 -14.47 -16.68
N TRP A 153 1.53 -14.62 -15.36
CA TRP A 153 2.26 -13.65 -14.58
C TRP A 153 3.74 -13.62 -14.91
N GLU A 154 4.38 -14.77 -15.17
CA GLU A 154 5.76 -14.83 -15.66
C GLU A 154 5.97 -14.00 -16.93
N ARG A 155 4.99 -14.01 -17.85
CA ARG A 155 5.03 -13.19 -19.07
C ARG A 155 4.69 -11.73 -18.83
N ARG A 156 3.89 -11.42 -17.81
CA ARG A 156 3.36 -10.06 -17.57
C ARG A 156 4.29 -9.22 -16.69
N ILE A 157 4.99 -9.83 -15.73
CA ILE A 157 5.89 -9.18 -14.78
C ILE A 157 6.94 -8.30 -15.48
N PRO A 158 7.65 -8.76 -16.54
CA PRO A 158 8.65 -7.92 -17.21
C PRO A 158 8.06 -6.59 -17.73
N GLY A 159 6.81 -6.60 -18.20
CA GLY A 159 6.12 -5.39 -18.65
C GLY A 159 5.70 -4.47 -17.50
N ILE A 160 5.35 -5.02 -16.34
CA ILE A 160 4.95 -4.24 -15.16
C ILE A 160 6.16 -3.51 -14.58
N ILE A 161 7.28 -4.21 -14.38
CA ILE A 161 8.49 -3.66 -13.76
C ILE A 161 9.14 -2.61 -14.69
N ARG A 162 9.27 -2.89 -15.99
CA ARG A 162 9.85 -1.92 -16.94
C ARG A 162 9.02 -0.65 -17.10
N THR A 163 7.70 -0.73 -16.97
CA THR A 163 6.82 0.45 -17.00
C THR A 163 6.95 1.28 -15.72
N ALA A 164 7.21 0.64 -14.58
CA ALA A 164 7.45 1.33 -13.31
C ALA A 164 8.81 2.06 -13.25
N ALA A 165 9.83 1.55 -13.95
CA ALA A 165 11.17 2.14 -14.00
C ALA A 165 11.30 3.29 -15.03
N SER A 166 10.29 3.55 -15.87
CA SER A 166 10.28 4.74 -16.70
C SER A 166 9.93 5.93 -15.81
N PRO A 167 10.85 6.89 -15.59
CA PRO A 167 10.48 8.12 -14.92
C PRO A 167 9.32 8.73 -15.70
N ALA A 168 8.29 9.17 -14.99
CA ALA A 168 7.33 10.09 -15.55
C ALA A 168 8.15 11.27 -16.08
N GLU A 169 8.23 11.39 -17.41
CA GLU A 169 8.67 12.64 -18.02
C GLU A 169 7.70 13.70 -17.50
N GLU A 170 8.27 14.65 -16.75
CA GLU A 170 7.59 15.84 -16.26
C GLU A 170 7.03 16.60 -17.48
N GLU A 171 5.70 16.66 -17.60
CA GLU A 171 4.99 17.69 -18.37
C GLU A 171 4.32 18.69 -17.42
#